data_AF-A0A3R9N352-F1
#
_entry.id   AF-A0A3R9N352-F1
#
_cell.length_a   1.000
_cell.length_b   1.000
_cell.length_c   1.000
_cell.angle_alpha   90.00
_cell.angle_beta   90.00
_cell.angle_gamma   90.00
#
_symmetry.space_group_name_H-M   'P 1'
#
loop_
_entity.id
_entity.type
_entity.pdbx_description
1 polymer ?
#
loop_
_entity_poly.entity_id
_entity_poly.type
_entity_poly.pdbx_seq_one_letter_code
_entity_poly.pdbx_strand_id
1 'polypeptide(L)'
;MKKELQKAIVLGGDNAYMDKIETTIKSICAHNRAVTFYVFNDDLPSEWFQLMERRLEPLASKIINVKISHQGLKGYSLPLAHLSYATFFRYFIPQYVSEDLALYLDSDIIVRSDLDQLFLEDMADWPVAAVADALVPSTFNAGVLLINVALWRQEKVTEHLLSLTDQLHDQVFGDQGVLNHLFEGRWKPLPATYNFMVGMDTVARNYQMDSWYRDSLATEKTAKIIHYTGDKPWYQINLNRFREDWWFYYGLEWSDIVMKKCDFHKGLASLVQAPQYATAIFTNTCHIERIEHLIQELPDVEFSILAHTNFAPEIMNLQSHLNVRLYPYFNPMNVRKVLEKIDFYLDINHEYEIANIIQEVQQREIPIFAFETTSHDLSGCSHVYSPAAVDQMIESIRTLLESKKQSL
;
A
#
# COMPACT_ATOMS: atom_id res chain seq x y z
N MET A 1 -38.13 -9.32 11.86
CA MET A 1 -37.24 -8.98 10.73
C MET A 1 -35.94 -8.45 11.31
N LYS A 2 -34.79 -9.08 11.04
CA LYS A 2 -33.50 -8.43 11.32
C LYS A 2 -33.45 -7.19 10.40
N LYS A 3 -33.28 -6.00 10.97
CA LYS A 3 -32.98 -4.80 10.18
C LYS A 3 -31.64 -5.08 9.50
N GLU A 4 -31.61 -5.16 8.17
CA GLU A 4 -30.36 -5.34 7.44
C GLU A 4 -29.43 -4.16 7.77
N LEU A 5 -28.15 -4.47 8.03
CA LEU A 5 -27.14 -3.47 8.31
C LEU A 5 -26.92 -2.64 7.05
N GLN A 6 -27.38 -1.39 7.05
CA GLN A 6 -27.14 -0.46 5.94
C GLN A 6 -25.70 0.05 6.04
N LYS A 7 -24.89 -0.26 5.02
CA LYS A 7 -23.49 0.15 4.94
C LYS A 7 -23.34 1.25 3.89
N ALA A 8 -23.20 2.49 4.35
CA ALA A 8 -22.83 3.61 3.50
C ALA A 8 -21.31 3.80 3.54
N ILE A 9 -20.66 3.73 2.37
CA ILE A 9 -19.24 4.05 2.22
C ILE A 9 -19.09 5.27 1.33
N VAL A 10 -18.30 6.24 1.79
CA VAL A 10 -18.02 7.47 1.06
C VAL A 10 -16.59 7.45 0.56
N LEU A 11 -16.41 7.79 -0.71
CA LEU A 11 -15.11 8.00 -1.36
C LEU A 11 -15.11 9.40 -1.98
N GLY A 12 -13.94 10.02 -2.08
CA GLY A 12 -13.76 11.30 -2.76
C GLY A 12 -12.58 11.28 -3.72
N GLY A 13 -12.71 11.92 -4.87
CA GLY A 13 -11.60 12.12 -5.79
C GLY A 13 -11.98 12.78 -7.10
N ASP A 14 -10.97 13.04 -7.90
CA ASP A 14 -11.07 13.58 -9.25
C ASP A 14 -10.75 12.51 -10.30
N ASN A 15 -10.85 12.87 -11.58
CA ASN A 15 -10.69 11.93 -12.69
C ASN A 15 -9.29 11.30 -12.74
N ALA A 16 -8.26 11.95 -12.20
CA ALA A 16 -6.90 11.38 -12.13
C ALA A 16 -6.80 10.22 -11.11
N TYR A 17 -7.75 10.13 -10.18
CA TYR A 17 -7.86 9.09 -9.17
C TYR A 17 -8.98 8.07 -9.45
N MET A 18 -9.66 8.14 -10.60
CA MET A 18 -10.79 7.26 -10.94
C MET A 18 -10.45 5.76 -10.83
N ASP A 19 -9.27 5.35 -11.31
CA ASP A 19 -8.78 3.97 -11.22
C ASP A 19 -8.41 3.56 -9.78
N LYS A 20 -7.98 4.50 -8.94
CA LYS A 20 -7.68 4.26 -7.51
C LYS A 20 -8.98 4.08 -6.74
N ILE A 21 -9.98 4.94 -6.99
CA ILE A 21 -11.34 4.79 -6.46
C ILE A 21 -11.91 3.42 -6.85
N GLU A 22 -11.83 3.03 -8.14
CA GLU A 22 -12.30 1.73 -8.59
C GLU A 22 -11.58 0.58 -7.86
N THR A 23 -10.26 0.67 -7.70
CA THR A 23 -9.44 -0.33 -6.98
C THR A 23 -9.87 -0.46 -5.52
N THR A 24 -10.12 0.65 -4.84
CA THR A 24 -10.64 0.65 -3.47
C THR A 24 -12.03 -0.01 -3.40
N ILE A 25 -12.94 0.33 -4.31
CA ILE A 25 -14.27 -0.29 -4.39
C ILE A 25 -14.17 -1.81 -4.65
N LYS A 26 -13.28 -2.24 -5.56
CA LYS A 26 -13.01 -3.68 -5.81
C LYS A 26 -12.57 -4.37 -4.54
N SER A 27 -11.63 -3.80 -3.80
CA SER A 27 -11.15 -4.38 -2.53
C SER A 27 -12.26 -4.48 -1.48
N ILE A 28 -13.12 -3.47 -1.38
CA ILE A 28 -14.29 -3.51 -0.49
C ILE A 28 -15.24 -4.63 -0.91
N CYS A 29 -15.59 -4.69 -2.21
CA CYS A 29 -16.54 -5.65 -2.78
C CYS A 29 -16.05 -7.10 -2.74
N ALA A 30 -14.74 -7.32 -2.67
CA ALA A 30 -14.15 -8.63 -2.47
C ALA A 30 -14.56 -9.25 -1.11
N HIS A 31 -14.78 -8.41 -0.10
CA HIS A 31 -15.05 -8.85 1.28
C HIS A 31 -16.43 -8.43 1.81
N ASN A 32 -17.07 -7.46 1.18
CA ASN A 32 -18.31 -6.84 1.64
C ASN A 32 -19.36 -6.84 0.52
N ARG A 33 -20.63 -6.99 0.91
CA ARG A 33 -21.80 -6.91 0.03
C ARG A 33 -22.85 -5.99 0.63
N ALA A 34 -23.85 -5.63 -0.18
CA ALA A 34 -24.92 -4.73 0.23
C ALA A 34 -24.39 -3.37 0.73
N VAL A 35 -23.49 -2.77 -0.05
CA VAL A 35 -22.88 -1.47 0.25
C VAL A 35 -23.45 -0.39 -0.66
N THR A 36 -23.84 0.74 -0.10
CA THR A 36 -24.13 1.98 -0.85
C THR A 36 -22.86 2.83 -0.90
N PHE A 37 -22.25 2.94 -2.07
CA PHE A 37 -21.10 3.80 -2.31
C PHE A 37 -21.56 5.20 -2.71
N TYR A 38 -21.07 6.22 -2.03
CA TYR A 38 -21.18 7.61 -2.43
C TYR A 38 -19.82 8.08 -2.94
N VAL A 39 -19.74 8.46 -4.22
CA VAL A 39 -18.48 8.95 -4.81
C VAL A 39 -18.60 10.44 -5.06
N PHE A 40 -17.93 11.20 -4.20
CA PHE A 40 -17.85 12.65 -4.27
C PHE A 40 -16.79 13.05 -5.29
N ASN A 41 -17.20 13.83 -6.30
CA ASN A 41 -16.34 14.23 -7.40
C ASN A 41 -16.86 15.52 -8.05
N ASP A 42 -16.08 16.14 -8.92
CA ASP A 42 -16.57 17.20 -9.81
C ASP A 42 -16.41 16.89 -11.29
N ASP A 43 -15.50 15.98 -11.66
CA ASP A 43 -15.09 15.74 -13.05
C ASP A 43 -15.19 14.28 -13.53
N LEU A 44 -15.58 13.30 -12.68
CA LEU A 44 -15.73 11.91 -13.13
C LEU A 44 -16.85 11.77 -14.20
N PRO A 45 -16.63 10.95 -15.24
CA PRO A 45 -17.56 10.75 -16.35
C PRO A 45 -18.77 9.89 -15.94
N SER A 46 -19.95 10.20 -16.49
CA SER A 46 -21.19 9.47 -16.19
C SER A 46 -21.18 8.04 -16.72
N GLU A 47 -20.47 7.76 -17.81
CA GLU A 47 -20.30 6.42 -18.38
C GLU A 47 -19.62 5.47 -17.38
N TRP A 48 -18.62 5.96 -16.63
CA TRP A 48 -17.99 5.16 -15.58
C TRP A 48 -18.99 4.78 -14.49
N PHE A 49 -19.84 5.71 -14.06
CA PHE A 49 -20.90 5.42 -13.09
C PHE A 49 -21.93 4.40 -13.61
N GLN A 50 -22.33 4.49 -14.88
CA GLN A 50 -23.25 3.52 -15.51
C GLN A 50 -22.63 2.11 -15.54
N LEU A 51 -21.34 2.01 -15.84
CA LEU A 51 -20.62 0.74 -15.81
C LEU A 51 -20.51 0.19 -14.38
N MET A 52 -20.17 1.04 -13.41
CA MET A 52 -20.06 0.66 -12.00
C MET A 52 -21.40 0.20 -11.42
N GLU A 53 -22.51 0.85 -11.78
CA GLU A 53 -23.86 0.41 -11.36
C GLU A 53 -24.14 -1.04 -11.79
N ARG A 54 -23.80 -1.40 -13.03
CA ARG A 54 -23.93 -2.78 -13.54
C ARG A 54 -23.01 -3.77 -12.85
N ARG A 55 -21.79 -3.36 -12.52
CA ARG A 55 -20.80 -4.20 -11.83
C ARG A 55 -21.19 -4.48 -10.37
N LEU A 56 -21.86 -3.53 -9.73
CA LEU A 56 -22.26 -3.61 -8.32
C LEU A 56 -23.61 -4.29 -8.09
N GLU A 57 -24.51 -4.27 -9.08
CA GLU A 57 -25.85 -4.90 -9.01
C GLU A 57 -25.82 -6.36 -8.49
N PRO A 58 -24.97 -7.28 -9.00
CA PRO A 58 -24.92 -8.68 -8.52
C PRO A 58 -24.41 -8.83 -7.08
N LEU A 59 -23.82 -7.79 -6.51
CA LEU A 59 -23.31 -7.75 -5.14
C LEU A 59 -24.34 -7.17 -4.15
N ALA A 60 -25.55 -6.84 -4.65
CA ALA A 60 -26.55 -6.03 -3.96
C ALA A 60 -26.01 -4.65 -3.52
N SER A 61 -24.91 -4.20 -4.13
CA SER A 61 -24.27 -2.92 -3.85
C SER A 61 -24.73 -1.87 -4.85
N LYS A 62 -24.64 -0.60 -4.48
CA LYS A 62 -25.08 0.55 -5.28
C LYS A 62 -24.00 1.62 -5.30
N ILE A 63 -24.03 2.48 -6.32
CA ILE A 63 -23.16 3.65 -6.40
C ILE A 63 -23.99 4.90 -6.69
N ILE A 64 -23.67 5.99 -5.99
CA ILE A 64 -24.32 7.29 -6.10
C ILE A 64 -23.25 8.30 -6.52
N ASN A 65 -23.48 8.94 -7.67
CA ASN A 65 -22.65 10.02 -8.18
C ASN A 65 -22.98 11.32 -7.44
N VAL A 66 -22.06 11.80 -6.59
CA VAL A 66 -22.22 13.04 -5.84
C VAL A 66 -21.34 14.12 -6.47
N LYS A 67 -21.96 15.02 -7.24
CA LYS A 67 -21.26 16.14 -7.88
C LYS A 67 -21.09 17.32 -6.92
N ILE A 68 -19.84 17.63 -6.57
CA ILE A 68 -19.48 18.78 -5.73
C ILE A 68 -19.01 19.94 -6.59
N SER A 69 -19.87 20.93 -6.75
CA SER A 69 -19.54 22.18 -7.44
C SER A 69 -19.36 23.32 -6.44
N HIS A 70 -18.20 23.38 -5.77
CA HIS A 70 -17.88 24.47 -4.84
C HIS A 70 -16.60 25.20 -5.26
N GLN A 71 -16.77 26.41 -5.81
CA GLN A 71 -15.66 27.18 -6.39
C GLN A 71 -14.57 27.55 -5.36
N GLY A 72 -14.94 27.75 -4.09
CA GLY A 72 -14.01 28.14 -3.04
C GLY A 72 -12.97 27.06 -2.68
N LEU A 73 -13.25 25.78 -2.92
CA LEU A 73 -12.36 24.69 -2.47
C LEU A 73 -11.01 24.71 -3.19
N LYS A 74 -11.00 25.15 -4.46
CA LYS A 74 -9.78 25.24 -5.28
C LYS A 74 -8.81 26.30 -4.78
N GLY A 75 -9.27 27.24 -3.95
CA GLY A 75 -8.45 28.29 -3.37
C GLY A 75 -7.73 27.89 -2.07
N TYR A 76 -8.09 26.77 -1.46
CA TYR A 76 -7.47 26.33 -0.21
C TYR A 76 -6.08 25.74 -0.44
N SER A 77 -5.19 26.01 0.51
CA SER A 77 -3.84 25.45 0.51
C SER A 77 -3.88 23.94 0.71
N LEU A 78 -3.03 23.24 -0.03
CA LEU A 78 -2.85 21.80 0.09
C LEU A 78 -1.48 21.53 0.71
N PRO A 79 -1.36 20.59 1.66
CA PRO A 79 -0.10 20.38 2.38
C PRO A 79 0.99 19.77 1.51
N LEU A 80 0.63 19.10 0.40
CA LEU A 80 1.55 18.49 -0.55
C LEU A 80 1.07 18.73 -1.99
N ALA A 81 1.99 19.00 -2.91
CA ALA A 81 1.67 19.39 -4.29
C ALA A 81 0.91 18.33 -5.11
N HIS A 82 0.99 17.05 -4.71
CA HIS A 82 0.31 15.95 -5.39
C HIS A 82 -1.10 15.66 -4.83
N LEU A 83 -1.48 16.31 -3.72
CA LEU A 83 -2.83 16.19 -3.19
C LEU A 83 -3.78 17.03 -4.02
N SER A 84 -5.03 16.59 -4.07
CA SER A 84 -6.11 17.27 -4.77
C SER A 84 -7.02 17.98 -3.76
N TYR A 85 -7.61 19.12 -4.16
CA TYR A 85 -8.66 19.77 -3.39
C TYR A 85 -9.90 18.87 -3.20
N ALA A 86 -10.00 17.77 -3.96
CA ALA A 86 -10.99 16.73 -3.77
C ALA A 86 -11.00 16.18 -2.32
N THR A 87 -9.90 16.30 -1.58
CA THR A 87 -9.86 15.96 -0.14
C THR A 87 -10.92 16.70 0.69
N PHE A 88 -11.24 17.96 0.33
CA PHE A 88 -12.24 18.77 1.02
C PHE A 88 -13.68 18.35 0.70
N PHE A 89 -13.93 17.46 -0.28
CA PHE A 89 -15.27 17.01 -0.61
C PHE A 89 -15.95 16.26 0.56
N ARG A 90 -15.16 15.66 1.46
CA ARG A 90 -15.68 14.99 2.66
C ARG A 90 -16.45 15.92 3.59
N TYR A 91 -16.24 17.24 3.52
CA TYR A 91 -17.00 18.21 4.32
C TYR A 91 -18.49 18.17 4.01
N PHE A 92 -18.85 17.78 2.79
CA PHE A 92 -20.23 17.80 2.29
C PHE A 92 -20.98 16.48 2.55
N ILE A 93 -20.36 15.48 3.19
CA ILE A 93 -20.99 14.21 3.58
C ILE A 93 -22.41 14.36 4.14
N PRO A 94 -22.69 15.20 5.14
CA PRO A 94 -24.02 15.30 5.75
C PRO A 94 -25.11 15.84 4.81
N GLN A 95 -24.72 16.48 3.70
CA GLN A 95 -25.66 17.02 2.72
C GLN A 95 -26.18 15.98 1.72
N TYR A 96 -25.41 14.91 1.46
CA TYR A 96 -25.70 13.97 0.38
C TYR A 96 -25.89 12.52 0.84
N VAL A 97 -25.19 12.11 1.90
CA VAL A 97 -25.38 10.77 2.47
C VAL A 97 -26.71 10.73 3.18
N SER A 98 -27.50 9.68 2.99
CA SER A 98 -28.87 9.57 3.54
C SER A 98 -28.92 8.88 4.90
N GLU A 99 -27.99 7.96 5.11
CA GLU A 99 -27.83 7.16 6.31
C GLU A 99 -27.33 8.01 7.48
N ASP A 100 -27.59 7.56 8.71
CA ASP A 100 -27.15 8.25 9.93
C ASP A 100 -25.68 7.98 10.26
N LEU A 101 -25.11 6.92 9.68
CA LEU A 101 -23.73 6.50 9.87
C LEU A 101 -23.11 6.19 8.50
N ALA A 102 -21.87 6.65 8.29
CA ALA A 102 -21.14 6.36 7.06
C ALA A 102 -19.64 6.17 7.33
N LEU A 103 -19.01 5.29 6.56
CA LEU A 103 -17.56 5.11 6.57
C LEU A 103 -16.94 5.87 5.39
N TYR A 104 -16.21 6.94 5.67
CA TYR A 104 -15.37 7.58 4.68
C TYR A 104 -14.03 6.84 4.55
N LEU A 105 -13.59 6.65 3.31
CA LEU A 105 -12.28 6.08 2.96
C LEU A 105 -11.59 6.99 1.93
N ASP A 106 -10.30 7.23 2.09
CA ASP A 106 -9.46 7.77 1.02
C ASP A 106 -9.37 6.76 -0.14
N SER A 107 -9.01 7.24 -1.34
CA SER A 107 -8.94 6.42 -2.55
C SER A 107 -7.64 5.60 -2.67
N ASP A 108 -6.65 5.84 -1.82
CA ASP A 108 -5.36 5.14 -1.74
C ASP A 108 -5.37 4.09 -0.62
N ILE A 109 -6.43 3.27 -0.60
CA ILE A 109 -6.72 2.27 0.43
C ILE A 109 -7.03 0.92 -0.20
N ILE A 110 -6.65 -0.15 0.50
CA ILE A 110 -7.10 -1.51 0.23
C ILE A 110 -7.78 -2.10 1.47
N VAL A 111 -8.99 -2.59 1.28
CA VAL A 111 -9.75 -3.35 2.30
C VAL A 111 -9.48 -4.84 2.12
N ARG A 112 -9.03 -5.51 3.19
CA ARG A 112 -8.64 -6.93 3.21
C ARG A 112 -9.61 -7.82 3.99
N SER A 113 -10.69 -7.26 4.54
CA SER A 113 -11.63 -8.01 5.37
C SER A 113 -13.06 -7.47 5.32
N ASP A 114 -13.97 -8.26 5.89
CA ASP A 114 -15.29 -7.79 6.27
C ASP A 114 -15.21 -6.60 7.24
N LEU A 115 -16.11 -5.64 7.06
CA LEU A 115 -16.19 -4.39 7.82
C LEU A 115 -17.47 -4.29 8.67
N ASP A 116 -18.28 -5.33 8.79
CA ASP A 116 -19.57 -5.25 9.51
C ASP A 116 -19.37 -4.79 10.97
N GLN A 117 -18.32 -5.26 11.64
CA GLN A 117 -18.01 -4.85 13.01
C GLN A 117 -17.72 -3.35 13.14
N LEU A 118 -17.13 -2.72 12.11
CA LEU A 118 -16.89 -1.28 12.13
C LEU A 118 -18.20 -0.49 12.07
N PHE A 119 -19.19 -0.96 11.29
CA PHE A 119 -20.52 -0.36 11.23
C PHE A 119 -21.40 -0.64 12.46
N LEU A 120 -20.95 -1.51 13.37
CA LEU A 120 -21.62 -1.81 14.64
C LEU A 120 -21.01 -1.04 15.82
N GLU A 121 -19.99 -0.22 15.59
CA GLU A 121 -19.41 0.64 16.62
C GLU A 121 -20.47 1.60 17.18
N ASP A 122 -20.50 1.73 18.51
CA ASP A 122 -21.35 2.73 19.15
C ASP A 122 -20.77 4.14 18.93
N MET A 123 -21.57 4.99 18.29
CA MET A 123 -21.23 6.32 17.82
C MET A 123 -22.12 7.41 18.44
N ALA A 124 -22.99 7.07 19.40
CA ALA A 124 -24.03 7.98 19.88
C ALA A 124 -23.50 9.37 20.29
N ASP A 125 -22.39 9.41 21.04
CA ASP A 125 -21.79 10.64 21.54
C ASP A 125 -20.60 11.16 20.71
N TRP A 126 -20.23 10.43 19.65
CA TRP A 126 -19.00 10.68 18.91
C TRP A 126 -19.32 11.19 17.49
N PRO A 127 -18.88 12.41 17.12
CA PRO A 127 -19.05 12.89 15.75
C PRO A 127 -18.23 12.07 14.76
N VAL A 128 -17.11 11.51 15.19
CA VAL A 128 -16.23 10.70 14.35
C VAL A 128 -15.47 9.67 15.17
N ALA A 129 -15.24 8.49 14.58
CA ALA A 129 -14.27 7.52 15.05
C ALA A 129 -13.21 7.32 13.98
N ALA A 130 -11.94 7.28 14.40
CA ALA A 130 -10.79 7.28 13.52
C ALA A 130 -9.61 6.58 14.19
N VAL A 131 -8.56 6.29 13.43
CA VAL A 131 -7.31 5.77 14.00
C VAL A 131 -6.36 6.93 14.29
N ALA A 132 -5.70 6.88 15.44
CA ALA A 132 -4.68 7.87 15.82
C ALA A 132 -3.62 8.02 14.72
N ASP A 133 -3.19 9.25 14.44
CA ASP A 133 -2.15 9.52 13.46
C ASP A 133 -0.81 8.91 13.92
N ALA A 134 -0.07 8.29 12.98
CA ALA A 134 1.14 7.56 13.32
C ALA A 134 2.31 8.47 13.74
N LEU A 135 2.32 9.74 13.32
CA LEU A 135 3.33 10.72 13.70
C LEU A 135 2.89 11.58 14.88
N VAL A 136 1.59 11.87 14.98
CA VAL A 136 1.02 12.70 16.05
C VAL A 136 -0.13 11.96 16.74
N PRO A 137 0.16 11.04 17.69
CA PRO A 137 -0.87 10.16 18.27
C PRO A 137 -2.00 10.86 19.05
N SER A 138 -1.87 12.15 19.35
CA SER A 138 -2.94 12.97 19.95
C SER A 138 -4.00 13.41 18.94
N THR A 139 -3.72 13.29 17.65
CA THR A 139 -4.63 13.55 16.53
C THR A 139 -5.00 12.23 15.83
N PHE A 140 -5.89 12.29 14.85
CA PHE A 140 -6.26 11.13 14.02
C PHE A 140 -5.91 11.35 12.55
N ASN A 141 -5.67 10.23 11.85
CA ASN A 141 -5.54 10.23 10.40
C ASN A 141 -6.91 10.32 9.74
N ALA A 142 -7.05 11.20 8.74
CA ALA A 142 -8.33 11.47 8.09
C ALA A 142 -8.73 10.44 7.02
N GLY A 143 -7.86 9.51 6.63
CA GLY A 143 -8.16 8.61 5.52
C GLY A 143 -9.16 7.50 5.82
N VAL A 144 -9.47 7.25 7.10
CA VAL A 144 -10.54 6.33 7.51
C VAL A 144 -11.32 6.96 8.64
N LEU A 145 -12.56 7.36 8.35
CA LEU A 145 -13.45 8.02 9.31
C LEU A 145 -14.80 7.32 9.34
N LEU A 146 -15.15 6.75 10.48
CA LEU A 146 -16.53 6.37 10.75
C LEU A 146 -17.27 7.61 11.27
N ILE A 147 -18.18 8.14 10.47
CA ILE A 147 -18.81 9.44 10.67
C ILE A 147 -20.24 9.25 11.16
N ASN A 148 -20.57 9.89 12.28
CA ASN A 148 -21.95 10.06 12.72
C ASN A 148 -22.60 11.19 11.91
N VAL A 149 -23.16 10.82 10.75
CA VAL A 149 -23.74 11.73 9.77
C VAL A 149 -24.94 12.48 10.37
N ALA A 150 -25.75 11.80 11.19
CA ALA A 150 -26.88 12.44 11.88
C ALA A 150 -26.41 13.59 12.79
N LEU A 151 -25.35 13.37 13.57
CA LEU A 151 -24.77 14.41 14.41
C LEU A 151 -24.12 15.52 13.56
N TRP A 152 -23.43 15.18 12.46
CA TRP A 152 -22.87 16.18 11.56
C TRP A 152 -23.93 17.08 10.94
N ARG A 153 -25.11 16.53 10.59
CA ARG A 153 -26.28 17.33 10.14
C ARG A 153 -26.80 18.22 11.26
N GLN A 154 -26.97 17.67 12.47
CA GLN A 154 -27.49 18.40 13.63
C GLN A 154 -26.59 19.58 14.02
N GLU A 155 -25.28 19.37 14.02
CA GLU A 155 -24.27 20.35 14.44
C GLU A 155 -23.80 21.27 13.30
N LYS A 156 -24.34 21.12 12.08
CA LYS A 156 -23.94 21.91 10.90
C LYS A 156 -22.42 21.87 10.66
N VAL A 157 -21.88 20.65 10.70
CA VAL A 157 -20.42 20.43 10.62
C VAL A 157 -19.84 20.96 9.30
N THR A 158 -20.58 20.89 8.19
CA THR A 158 -20.09 21.40 6.89
C THR A 158 -19.69 22.87 7.00
N GLU A 159 -20.55 23.69 7.58
CA GLU A 159 -20.37 25.13 7.73
C GLU A 159 -19.20 25.45 8.67
N HIS A 160 -19.06 24.70 9.77
CA HIS A 160 -17.92 24.85 10.68
C HIS A 160 -16.60 24.47 10.01
N LEU A 161 -16.56 23.38 9.24
CA LEU A 161 -15.35 22.95 8.53
C LEU A 161 -14.94 23.97 7.47
N LEU A 162 -15.89 24.50 6.68
CA LEU A 162 -15.59 25.56 5.71
C LEU A 162 -15.07 26.83 6.41
N SER A 163 -15.75 27.29 7.46
CA SER A 163 -15.33 28.48 8.20
C SER A 163 -13.96 28.33 8.86
N LEU A 164 -13.62 27.14 9.39
CA LEU A 164 -12.31 26.87 9.96
C LEU A 164 -11.25 26.75 8.86
N THR A 165 -11.60 26.16 7.72
CA THR A 165 -10.68 26.04 6.59
C THR A 165 -10.31 27.42 6.06
N ASP A 166 -11.27 28.33 5.89
CA ASP A 166 -11.01 29.74 5.52
C ASP A 166 -9.99 30.44 6.44
N GLN A 167 -9.90 30.01 7.70
CA GLN A 167 -9.00 30.60 8.71
C GLN A 167 -7.65 29.87 8.83
N LEU A 168 -7.61 28.56 8.58
CA LEU A 168 -6.51 27.69 8.99
C LEU A 168 -5.85 26.93 7.83
N HIS A 169 -6.39 26.97 6.61
CA HIS A 169 -5.94 26.10 5.51
C HIS A 169 -4.44 26.19 5.21
N ASP A 170 -3.80 27.31 5.51
CA ASP A 170 -2.37 27.57 5.31
C ASP A 170 -1.51 27.26 6.55
N GLN A 171 -2.12 26.95 7.69
CA GLN A 171 -1.46 26.73 8.98
C GLN A 171 -1.52 25.27 9.44
N VAL A 172 -2.47 24.50 8.92
CA VAL A 172 -2.68 23.10 9.32
C VAL A 172 -2.50 22.14 8.14
N PHE A 173 -2.41 20.85 8.44
CA PHE A 173 -2.22 19.82 7.43
C PHE A 173 -3.51 19.55 6.64
N GLY A 174 -3.84 20.43 5.69
CA GLY A 174 -5.02 20.31 4.84
C GLY A 174 -6.32 20.12 5.61
N ASP A 175 -7.23 19.33 5.06
CA ASP A 175 -8.51 18.99 5.70
C ASP A 175 -8.33 18.13 6.96
N GLN A 176 -7.31 17.27 7.04
CA GLN A 176 -7.01 16.48 8.24
C GLN A 176 -6.74 17.39 9.44
N GLY A 177 -5.97 18.46 9.23
CA GLY A 177 -5.68 19.44 10.28
C GLY A 177 -6.93 20.16 10.76
N VAL A 178 -7.80 20.58 9.83
CA VAL A 178 -9.07 21.25 10.16
C VAL A 178 -10.01 20.31 10.92
N LEU A 179 -10.13 19.05 10.48
CA LEU A 179 -10.93 18.03 11.14
C LEU A 179 -10.45 17.77 12.58
N ASN A 180 -9.14 17.66 12.77
CA ASN A 180 -8.55 17.48 14.09
C ASN A 180 -8.77 18.69 15.00
N HIS A 181 -8.74 19.91 14.46
CA HIS A 181 -9.05 21.11 15.22
C HIS A 181 -10.53 21.16 15.64
N LEU A 182 -11.46 20.85 14.72
CA LEU A 182 -12.89 20.87 15.00
C LEU A 182 -13.30 19.80 16.04
N PHE A 183 -12.69 18.62 15.95
CA PHE A 183 -13.04 17.47 16.79
C PHE A 183 -12.01 17.17 17.89
N GLU A 184 -11.22 18.16 18.29
CA GLU A 184 -10.28 18.03 19.39
C GLU A 184 -11.00 17.56 20.67
N GLY A 185 -10.55 16.45 21.26
CA GLY A 185 -11.18 15.82 22.42
C GLY A 185 -12.56 15.19 22.18
N ARG A 186 -13.07 15.21 20.94
CA ARG A 186 -14.39 14.72 20.53
C ARG A 186 -14.32 13.69 19.39
N TRP A 187 -13.37 12.76 19.45
CA TRP A 187 -13.31 11.64 18.52
C TRP A 187 -13.07 10.32 19.26
N LYS A 188 -13.61 9.22 18.71
CA LYS A 188 -13.47 7.88 19.27
C LYS A 188 -12.28 7.15 18.61
N PRO A 189 -11.28 6.68 19.38
CA PRO A 189 -10.20 5.89 18.82
C PRO A 189 -10.66 4.52 18.29
N LEU A 190 -10.25 4.20 17.08
CA LEU A 190 -10.39 2.88 16.46
C LEU A 190 -9.07 2.10 16.54
N PRO A 191 -9.13 0.75 16.56
CA PRO A 191 -7.94 -0.08 16.42
C PRO A 191 -7.14 0.25 15.14
N ALA A 192 -5.81 0.27 15.25
CA ALA A 192 -4.91 0.56 14.12
C ALA A 192 -5.08 -0.42 12.93
N THR A 193 -5.69 -1.59 13.15
CA THR A 193 -6.04 -2.53 12.08
C THR A 193 -7.04 -1.96 11.07
N TYR A 194 -7.85 -0.98 11.44
CA TYR A 194 -8.79 -0.31 10.53
C TYR A 194 -8.18 0.85 9.74
N ASN A 195 -6.91 1.21 9.98
CA ASN A 195 -6.19 2.20 9.17
C ASN A 195 -4.68 1.96 9.35
N PHE A 196 -4.18 0.89 8.72
CA PHE A 196 -2.77 0.57 8.76
C PHE A 196 -2.01 1.45 7.75
N MET A 197 -1.48 2.58 8.25
CA MET A 197 -0.77 3.60 7.47
C MET A 197 0.62 3.10 7.01
N VAL A 198 0.67 2.27 5.97
CA VAL A 198 1.91 1.60 5.51
C VAL A 198 2.95 2.58 4.96
N GLY A 199 2.56 3.82 4.62
CA GLY A 199 3.50 4.90 4.32
C GLY A 199 4.56 5.15 5.38
N MET A 200 4.27 4.74 6.60
CA MET A 200 5.21 4.78 7.71
C MET A 200 6.46 3.93 7.47
N ASP A 201 6.50 2.99 6.53
CA ASP A 201 7.73 2.27 6.18
C ASP A 201 8.82 3.24 5.66
N THR A 202 8.50 4.13 4.72
CA THR A 202 9.45 5.16 4.27
C THR A 202 9.64 6.26 5.32
N VAL A 203 8.56 6.72 5.95
CA VAL A 203 8.61 7.82 6.92
C VAL A 203 9.43 7.43 8.15
N ALA A 204 9.21 6.26 8.73
CA ALA A 204 9.95 5.80 9.91
C ALA A 204 11.45 5.70 9.65
N ARG A 205 11.88 5.36 8.42
CA ARG A 205 13.30 5.40 8.04
C ARG A 205 13.83 6.83 8.10
N ASN A 206 13.11 7.77 7.48
CA ASN A 206 13.53 9.17 7.38
C ASN A 206 13.61 9.85 8.75
N TYR A 207 12.74 9.46 9.68
CA TYR A 207 12.68 9.98 11.06
C TYR A 207 13.35 9.08 12.11
N GLN A 208 14.03 7.99 11.68
CA GLN A 208 14.72 7.04 12.57
C GLN A 208 13.82 6.45 13.67
N MET A 209 12.58 6.12 13.32
CA MET A 209 11.57 5.55 14.21
C MET A 209 11.63 4.02 14.21
N ASP A 210 12.68 3.44 14.79
CA ASP A 210 12.92 1.99 14.77
C ASP A 210 11.78 1.15 15.37
N SER A 211 11.02 1.73 16.31
CA SER A 211 9.85 1.09 16.91
C SER A 211 8.81 0.68 15.87
N TRP A 212 8.63 1.45 14.79
CA TRP A 212 7.68 1.11 13.73
C TRP A 212 7.97 -0.27 13.12
N TYR A 213 9.24 -0.58 12.84
CA TYR A 213 9.62 -1.86 12.22
C TYR A 213 9.47 -3.06 13.14
N ARG A 214 9.30 -2.85 14.44
CA ARG A 214 9.03 -3.90 15.42
C ARG A 214 7.53 -3.98 15.71
N ASP A 215 6.92 -2.85 16.04
CA ASP A 215 5.58 -2.79 16.61
C ASP A 215 4.50 -2.97 15.54
N SER A 216 4.77 -2.56 14.29
CA SER A 216 3.82 -2.71 13.18
C SER A 216 3.62 -4.16 12.73
N LEU A 217 4.52 -5.09 13.08
CA LEU A 217 4.46 -6.50 12.65
C LEU A 217 3.23 -7.24 13.18
N ALA A 218 2.82 -6.96 14.42
CA ALA A 218 1.64 -7.59 15.00
C ALA A 218 0.37 -7.08 14.30
N THR A 219 0.29 -5.76 14.10
CA THR A 219 -0.85 -5.11 13.43
C THR A 219 -0.95 -5.54 11.97
N GLU A 220 0.17 -5.63 11.24
CA GLU A 220 0.26 -6.09 9.84
C GLU A 220 -0.52 -7.40 9.61
N LYS A 221 -0.37 -8.38 10.50
CA LYS A 221 -1.01 -9.70 10.37
C LYS A 221 -2.53 -9.66 10.41
N THR A 222 -3.09 -8.65 11.08
CA THR A 222 -4.53 -8.51 11.32
C THR A 222 -5.10 -7.24 10.68
N ALA A 223 -4.30 -6.55 9.86
CA ALA A 223 -4.68 -5.29 9.24
C ALA A 223 -5.85 -5.53 8.26
N LYS A 224 -6.98 -4.91 8.59
CA LYS A 224 -8.25 -4.97 7.84
C LYS A 224 -8.27 -3.95 6.70
N ILE A 225 -7.64 -2.81 6.91
CA ILE A 225 -7.54 -1.72 5.93
C ILE A 225 -6.07 -1.29 5.86
N ILE A 226 -5.48 -1.39 4.67
CA ILE A 226 -4.15 -0.89 4.36
C ILE A 226 -4.32 0.49 3.72
N HIS A 227 -3.67 1.50 4.29
CA HIS A 227 -3.71 2.86 3.79
C HIS A 227 -2.32 3.27 3.32
N TYR A 228 -2.19 3.53 2.02
CA TYR A 228 -0.93 3.88 1.37
C TYR A 228 -0.61 5.37 1.54
N THR A 229 -0.47 5.81 2.79
CA THR A 229 -0.02 7.16 3.13
C THR A 229 1.36 7.43 2.49
N GLY A 230 1.65 8.68 2.10
CA GLY A 230 2.91 9.00 1.42
C GLY A 230 3.08 8.33 0.05
N ASP A 231 4.20 7.63 -0.16
CA ASP A 231 4.55 7.02 -1.45
C ASP A 231 3.57 5.93 -1.88
N LYS A 232 3.11 6.03 -3.14
CA LYS A 232 2.01 5.22 -3.65
C LYS A 232 2.46 3.91 -4.29
N PRO A 233 1.66 2.84 -4.20
CA PRO A 233 2.02 1.52 -4.74
C PRO A 233 1.99 1.48 -6.28
N TRP A 234 1.43 2.49 -6.95
CA TRP A 234 1.44 2.63 -8.40
C TRP A 234 2.61 3.48 -8.94
N TYR A 235 3.48 4.02 -8.08
CA TYR A 235 4.72 4.66 -8.53
C TYR A 235 5.72 3.63 -9.05
N GLN A 236 6.66 4.06 -9.90
CA GLN A 236 7.69 3.17 -10.46
C GLN A 236 8.49 2.45 -9.35
N ILE A 237 8.87 3.19 -8.32
CA ILE A 237 9.50 2.67 -7.11
C ILE A 237 8.58 2.94 -5.93
N ASN A 238 8.39 1.92 -5.09
CA ASN A 238 7.72 2.03 -3.81
C ASN A 238 8.41 1.12 -2.81
N LEU A 239 8.79 1.67 -1.66
CA LEU A 239 9.53 0.97 -0.61
C LEU A 239 8.62 0.55 0.56
N ASN A 240 7.32 0.82 0.47
CA ASN A 240 6.35 0.45 1.48
C ASN A 240 5.88 -1.00 1.25
N ARG A 241 5.53 -1.70 2.32
CA ARG A 241 4.88 -3.03 2.24
C ARG A 241 3.56 -2.96 1.44
N PHE A 242 3.04 -4.13 1.08
CA PHE A 242 1.72 -4.30 0.44
C PHE A 242 1.57 -3.66 -0.95
N ARG A 243 2.67 -3.36 -1.65
CA ARG A 243 2.60 -2.94 -3.06
C ARG A 243 1.81 -3.93 -3.91
N GLU A 244 2.08 -5.23 -3.73
CA GLU A 244 1.43 -6.30 -4.50
C GLU A 244 -0.07 -6.42 -4.20
N ASP A 245 -0.51 -6.19 -2.95
CA ASP A 245 -1.93 -6.18 -2.60
C ASP A 245 -2.70 -5.15 -3.45
N TRP A 246 -2.15 -3.94 -3.63
CA TRP A 246 -2.80 -2.93 -4.47
C TRP A 246 -2.94 -3.39 -5.93
N TRP A 247 -1.85 -3.92 -6.51
CA TRP A 247 -1.85 -4.42 -7.89
C TRP A 247 -2.75 -5.65 -8.07
N PHE A 248 -2.90 -6.48 -7.04
CA PHE A 248 -3.85 -7.59 -7.04
C PHE A 248 -5.28 -7.07 -7.20
N TYR A 249 -5.73 -6.16 -6.33
CA TYR A 249 -7.10 -5.62 -6.43
C TYR A 249 -7.32 -4.75 -7.67
N TYR A 250 -6.29 -4.03 -8.13
CA TYR A 250 -6.32 -3.30 -9.39
C TYR A 250 -6.62 -4.24 -10.57
N GLY A 251 -5.86 -5.35 -10.65
CA GLY A 251 -5.94 -6.35 -11.71
C GLY A 251 -7.12 -7.31 -11.63
N LEU A 252 -7.85 -7.37 -10.50
CA LEU A 252 -9.02 -8.24 -10.39
C LEU A 252 -10.12 -7.84 -11.38
N GLU A 253 -10.66 -8.83 -12.10
CA GLU A 253 -11.85 -8.64 -12.90
C GLU A 253 -13.10 -8.64 -12.02
N TRP A 254 -14.11 -7.85 -12.42
CA TRP A 254 -15.38 -7.79 -11.68
C TRP A 254 -16.09 -9.14 -11.61
N SER A 255 -15.95 -9.98 -12.63
CA SER A 255 -16.48 -11.35 -12.61
C SER A 255 -15.86 -12.21 -11.52
N ASP A 256 -14.58 -12.02 -11.21
CA ASP A 256 -13.89 -12.81 -10.18
C ASP A 256 -14.39 -12.44 -8.79
N ILE A 257 -14.66 -11.15 -8.56
CA ILE A 257 -15.26 -10.63 -7.32
C ILE A 257 -16.69 -11.17 -7.15
N VAL A 258 -17.51 -11.08 -8.21
CA VAL A 258 -18.91 -11.53 -8.17
C VAL A 258 -19.00 -13.03 -7.90
N MET A 259 -18.20 -13.82 -8.61
CA MET A 259 -18.18 -15.29 -8.52
C MET A 259 -17.33 -15.82 -7.34
N LYS A 260 -16.65 -14.94 -6.60
CA LYS A 260 -15.69 -15.30 -5.54
C LYS A 260 -14.62 -16.30 -6.00
N LYS A 261 -14.07 -16.07 -7.20
CA LYS A 261 -13.01 -16.93 -7.78
C LYS A 261 -11.60 -16.56 -7.31
N CYS A 262 -11.45 -15.46 -6.57
CA CYS A 262 -10.16 -14.92 -6.18
C CYS A 262 -9.44 -15.82 -5.17
N ASP A 263 -8.18 -16.16 -5.44
CA ASP A 263 -7.27 -16.77 -4.46
C ASP A 263 -6.56 -15.65 -3.67
N PHE A 264 -7.20 -15.19 -2.60
CA PHE A 264 -6.65 -14.14 -1.73
C PHE A 264 -5.36 -14.56 -1.02
N HIS A 265 -5.07 -15.86 -0.90
CA HIS A 265 -3.83 -16.34 -0.31
C HIS A 265 -2.65 -16.19 -1.28
N LYS A 266 -2.87 -16.43 -2.57
CA LYS A 266 -1.84 -16.22 -3.61
C LYS A 266 -1.69 -14.75 -4.03
N GLY A 267 -2.72 -13.92 -3.85
CA GLY A 267 -2.66 -12.50 -4.17
C GLY A 267 -2.29 -12.25 -5.63
N LEU A 268 -1.40 -11.29 -5.90
CA LEU A 268 -1.00 -10.92 -7.26
C LEU A 268 -0.45 -12.11 -8.07
N ALA A 269 0.25 -13.05 -7.43
CA ALA A 269 0.78 -14.25 -8.08
C ALA A 269 -0.31 -15.17 -8.66
N SER A 270 -1.59 -14.98 -8.32
CA SER A 270 -2.71 -15.68 -8.96
C SER A 270 -3.12 -15.07 -10.31
N LEU A 271 -2.71 -13.82 -10.59
CA LEU A 271 -3.10 -13.06 -11.78
C LEU A 271 -1.98 -12.94 -12.82
N VAL A 272 -0.74 -13.22 -12.42
CA VAL A 272 0.45 -13.06 -13.27
C VAL A 272 1.34 -14.30 -13.22
N GLN A 273 2.18 -14.47 -14.23
CA GLN A 273 3.28 -15.43 -14.17
C GLN A 273 4.40 -14.84 -13.30
N ALA A 274 4.37 -15.16 -12.01
CA ALA A 274 5.37 -14.71 -11.06
C ALA A 274 6.63 -15.61 -11.10
N PRO A 275 7.84 -15.06 -10.86
CA PRO A 275 9.02 -15.85 -10.57
C PRO A 275 8.76 -16.82 -9.41
N GLN A 276 9.27 -18.05 -9.52
CA GLN A 276 9.06 -19.09 -8.50
C GLN A 276 10.07 -19.01 -7.37
N TYR A 277 11.22 -18.41 -7.65
CA TYR A 277 12.33 -18.31 -6.73
C TYR A 277 12.74 -16.84 -6.58
N ALA A 278 13.51 -16.54 -5.54
CA ALA A 278 14.00 -15.19 -5.32
C ALA A 278 15.48 -15.18 -4.92
N THR A 279 16.16 -14.11 -5.29
CA THR A 279 17.52 -13.81 -4.83
C THR A 279 17.66 -12.33 -4.49
N ALA A 280 18.75 -11.99 -3.80
CA ALA A 280 19.05 -10.63 -3.41
C ALA A 280 20.52 -10.29 -3.62
N ILE A 281 20.75 -9.02 -3.92
CA ILE A 281 22.07 -8.39 -4.07
C ILE A 281 22.03 -7.09 -3.28
N PHE A 282 22.99 -6.88 -2.39
CA PHE A 282 23.17 -5.60 -1.71
C PHE A 282 24.36 -4.91 -2.35
N THR A 283 24.19 -3.68 -2.82
CA THR A 283 25.24 -2.96 -3.53
C THR A 283 25.29 -1.47 -3.16
N ASN A 284 26.47 -0.89 -3.27
CA ASN A 284 26.72 0.54 -3.17
C ASN A 284 27.49 1.05 -4.39
N THR A 285 27.57 0.21 -5.43
CA THR A 285 28.25 0.46 -6.69
C THR A 285 27.33 0.06 -7.85
N CYS A 286 27.51 0.70 -9.01
CA CYS A 286 26.83 0.29 -10.24
C CYS A 286 27.50 -0.93 -10.89
N HIS A 287 28.68 -1.33 -10.41
CA HIS A 287 29.39 -2.51 -10.89
C HIS A 287 28.89 -3.76 -10.15
N ILE A 288 27.92 -4.45 -10.77
CA ILE A 288 27.42 -5.75 -10.31
C ILE A 288 27.87 -6.81 -11.32
N GLU A 289 28.75 -7.71 -10.89
CA GLU A 289 29.45 -8.66 -11.77
C GLU A 289 28.46 -9.60 -12.46
N ARG A 290 28.47 -9.62 -13.80
CA ARG A 290 27.64 -10.50 -14.66
C ARG A 290 26.12 -10.43 -14.42
N ILE A 291 25.60 -9.36 -13.83
CA ILE A 291 24.19 -9.25 -13.46
C ILE A 291 23.21 -9.42 -14.63
N GLU A 292 23.50 -8.82 -15.79
CA GLU A 292 22.61 -8.91 -16.96
C GLU A 292 22.48 -10.35 -17.47
N HIS A 293 23.60 -11.09 -17.54
CA HIS A 293 23.62 -12.49 -17.97
C HIS A 293 22.83 -13.37 -17.00
N LEU A 294 23.02 -13.18 -15.68
CA LEU A 294 22.28 -13.92 -14.66
C LEU A 294 20.77 -13.66 -14.73
N ILE A 295 20.35 -12.40 -14.90
CA ILE A 295 18.93 -12.03 -15.03
C ILE A 295 18.29 -12.71 -16.25
N GLN A 296 18.99 -12.75 -17.38
CA GLN A 296 18.51 -13.33 -18.63
C GLN A 296 18.42 -14.86 -18.58
N GLU A 297 19.40 -15.51 -17.96
CA GLU A 297 19.49 -16.98 -17.89
C GLU A 297 18.65 -17.60 -16.75
N LEU A 298 18.16 -16.78 -15.81
CA LEU A 298 17.33 -17.20 -14.68
C LEU A 298 15.98 -16.45 -14.65
N PRO A 299 15.12 -16.59 -15.67
CA PRO A 299 13.86 -15.84 -15.78
C PRO A 299 12.85 -16.19 -14.68
N ASP A 300 12.94 -17.39 -14.10
CA ASP A 300 12.09 -17.85 -13.00
C ASP A 300 12.57 -17.38 -11.61
N VAL A 301 13.64 -16.60 -11.54
CA VAL A 301 14.21 -16.04 -10.30
C VAL A 301 14.01 -14.53 -10.26
N GLU A 302 13.39 -14.03 -9.19
CA GLU A 302 13.30 -12.60 -8.91
C GLU A 302 14.60 -12.05 -8.30
N PHE A 303 15.24 -11.09 -8.96
CA PHE A 303 16.44 -10.39 -8.51
C PHE A 303 16.07 -9.11 -7.74
N SER A 304 16.19 -9.15 -6.42
CA SER A 304 16.03 -7.96 -5.57
C SER A 304 17.37 -7.24 -5.37
N ILE A 305 17.53 -6.05 -5.93
CA ILE A 305 18.76 -5.25 -5.81
C ILE A 305 18.52 -4.10 -4.84
N LEU A 306 19.31 -4.05 -3.77
CA LEU A 306 19.15 -3.12 -2.66
C LEU A 306 20.38 -2.21 -2.52
N ALA A 307 20.17 -0.91 -2.32
CA ALA A 307 21.22 0.06 -2.03
C ALA A 307 20.81 1.08 -0.96
N HIS A 308 21.78 1.57 -0.19
CA HIS A 308 21.55 2.68 0.76
C HIS A 308 21.34 4.03 0.07
N THR A 309 21.75 4.14 -1.19
CA THR A 309 21.73 5.35 -2.01
C THR A 309 20.76 5.19 -3.18
N ASN A 310 20.71 6.21 -4.05
CA ASN A 310 19.99 6.08 -5.32
C ASN A 310 20.79 5.23 -6.31
N PHE A 311 20.10 4.67 -7.29
CA PHE A 311 20.74 3.90 -8.36
C PHE A 311 21.17 4.78 -9.53
N ALA A 312 22.29 4.40 -10.15
CA ALA A 312 22.71 4.94 -11.43
C ALA A 312 21.74 4.49 -12.55
N PRO A 313 21.63 5.24 -13.67
CA PRO A 313 20.71 4.91 -14.77
C PRO A 313 20.87 3.48 -15.30
N GLU A 314 22.08 2.93 -15.31
CA GLU A 314 22.37 1.57 -15.77
C GLU A 314 21.66 0.52 -14.90
N ILE A 315 21.66 0.70 -13.58
CA ILE A 315 20.95 -0.20 -12.67
C ILE A 315 19.43 0.01 -12.78
N MET A 316 18.99 1.26 -12.94
CA MET A 316 17.57 1.57 -13.18
C MET A 316 17.02 0.89 -14.44
N ASN A 317 17.84 0.78 -15.50
CA ASN A 317 17.44 0.14 -16.76
C ASN A 317 17.20 -1.37 -16.63
N LEU A 318 17.74 -2.03 -15.58
CA LEU A 318 17.47 -3.44 -15.31
C LEU A 318 15.99 -3.72 -15.04
N GLN A 319 15.19 -2.71 -14.66
CA GLN A 319 13.73 -2.83 -14.51
C GLN A 319 12.99 -3.15 -15.82
N SER A 320 13.68 -3.10 -16.97
CA SER A 320 13.12 -3.61 -18.22
C SER A 320 12.90 -5.13 -18.20
N HIS A 321 13.56 -5.85 -17.28
CA HIS A 321 13.34 -7.26 -17.02
C HIS A 321 12.26 -7.45 -15.94
N LEU A 322 11.25 -8.27 -16.23
CA LEU A 322 10.10 -8.49 -15.34
C LEU A 322 10.46 -9.19 -14.02
N ASN A 323 11.61 -9.85 -13.98
CA ASN A 323 12.15 -10.55 -12.81
C ASN A 323 13.14 -9.69 -12.01
N VAL A 324 13.18 -8.36 -12.18
CA VAL A 324 14.04 -7.44 -11.41
C VAL A 324 13.22 -6.51 -10.54
N ARG A 325 13.62 -6.39 -9.27
CA ARG A 325 13.09 -5.39 -8.33
C ARG A 325 14.20 -4.56 -7.72
N LEU A 326 14.01 -3.23 -7.72
CA LEU A 326 14.97 -2.28 -7.19
C LEU A 326 14.47 -1.66 -5.89
N TYR A 327 15.36 -1.57 -4.91
CA TYR A 327 15.13 -0.93 -3.63
C TYR A 327 16.23 0.11 -3.36
N PRO A 328 16.20 1.27 -4.04
CA PRO A 328 17.06 2.38 -3.65
C PRO A 328 16.63 2.83 -2.25
N TYR A 329 17.56 3.36 -1.46
CA TYR A 329 17.24 3.91 -0.15
C TYR A 329 16.49 2.94 0.78
N PHE A 330 16.78 1.63 0.69
CA PHE A 330 15.99 0.60 1.38
C PHE A 330 15.81 0.88 2.89
N ASN A 331 14.66 0.48 3.42
CA ASN A 331 14.37 0.53 4.86
C ASN A 331 14.52 -0.86 5.52
N PRO A 332 14.58 -0.95 6.87
CA PRO A 332 14.67 -2.22 7.59
C PRO A 332 13.58 -3.26 7.22
N MET A 333 12.38 -2.81 6.84
CA MET A 333 11.32 -3.72 6.40
C MET A 333 11.61 -4.33 5.03
N ASN A 334 12.20 -3.58 4.10
CA ASN A 334 12.62 -4.13 2.80
C ASN A 334 13.63 -5.26 2.98
N VAL A 335 14.67 -5.04 3.81
CA VAL A 335 15.67 -6.07 4.14
C VAL A 335 14.99 -7.31 4.70
N ARG A 336 14.15 -7.15 5.72
CA ARG A 336 13.43 -8.26 6.34
C ARG A 336 12.61 -9.05 5.32
N LYS A 337 11.75 -8.37 4.55
CA LYS A 337 10.84 -9.02 3.59
C LYS A 337 11.59 -9.67 2.43
N VAL A 338 12.72 -9.11 2.01
CA VAL A 338 13.57 -9.73 1.00
C VAL A 338 14.24 -10.98 1.56
N LEU A 339 14.81 -10.93 2.77
CA LEU A 339 15.46 -12.09 3.37
C LEU A 339 14.50 -13.20 3.83
N GLU A 340 13.22 -12.89 4.01
CA GLU A 340 12.17 -13.89 4.26
C GLU A 340 11.83 -14.72 3.01
N LYS A 341 12.11 -14.22 1.79
CA LYS A 341 11.72 -14.87 0.53
C LYS A 341 12.87 -15.50 -0.26
N ILE A 342 14.12 -15.06 -0.08
CA ILE A 342 15.20 -15.48 -0.97
C ILE A 342 15.56 -16.95 -0.81
N ASP A 343 15.91 -17.58 -1.92
CA ASP A 343 16.34 -18.96 -2.00
C ASP A 343 17.84 -19.14 -1.91
N PHE A 344 18.57 -18.12 -2.36
CA PHE A 344 20.02 -18.01 -2.36
C PHE A 344 20.39 -16.53 -2.44
N TYR A 345 21.61 -16.20 -2.02
CA TYR A 345 22.16 -14.85 -2.05
C TYR A 345 23.26 -14.73 -3.10
N LEU A 346 23.34 -13.58 -3.75
CA LEU A 346 24.36 -13.26 -4.76
C LEU A 346 25.30 -12.19 -4.23
N ASP A 347 26.51 -12.61 -3.87
CA ASP A 347 27.61 -11.76 -3.44
C ASP A 347 28.46 -11.33 -4.64
N ILE A 348 27.84 -10.49 -5.47
CA ILE A 348 28.36 -10.10 -6.79
C ILE A 348 28.49 -8.58 -6.96
N ASN A 349 28.30 -7.80 -5.89
CA ASN A 349 28.65 -6.39 -5.89
C ASN A 349 30.17 -6.24 -5.78
N HIS A 350 30.72 -5.25 -6.48
CA HIS A 350 32.11 -4.87 -6.25
C HIS A 350 32.24 -4.03 -4.96
N GLU A 351 33.48 -3.80 -4.54
CA GLU A 351 33.91 -2.97 -3.40
C GLU A 351 33.72 -3.62 -2.02
N TYR A 352 32.82 -3.10 -1.19
CA TYR A 352 32.68 -3.49 0.21
C TYR A 352 31.34 -4.20 0.43
N GLU A 353 31.33 -5.10 1.40
CA GLU A 353 30.11 -5.68 1.95
C GLU A 353 29.20 -4.59 2.55
N ILE A 354 27.89 -4.80 2.44
CA ILE A 354 26.87 -3.87 2.93
C ILE A 354 26.00 -4.56 3.97
N ALA A 355 25.67 -3.83 5.04
CA ALA A 355 24.72 -4.23 6.06
C ALA A 355 25.06 -5.55 6.80
N ASN A 356 26.32 -5.98 6.83
CA ASN A 356 26.75 -7.29 7.38
C ASN A 356 25.90 -8.45 6.83
N ILE A 357 25.49 -8.32 5.56
CA ILE A 357 24.53 -9.21 4.93
C ILE A 357 25.05 -10.65 4.80
N ILE A 358 26.36 -10.84 4.64
CA ILE A 358 26.95 -12.18 4.55
C ILE A 358 26.71 -12.94 5.85
N GLN A 359 26.95 -12.27 6.99
CA GLN A 359 26.69 -12.87 8.30
C GLN A 359 25.20 -13.17 8.50
N GLU A 360 24.30 -12.26 8.11
CA GLU A 360 22.86 -12.48 8.26
C GLU A 360 22.35 -13.64 7.40
N VAL A 361 22.83 -13.74 6.16
CA VAL A 361 22.48 -14.81 5.21
C VAL A 361 23.02 -16.16 5.70
N GLN A 362 24.24 -16.20 6.22
CA GLN A 362 24.84 -17.41 6.82
C GLN A 362 24.05 -17.90 8.05
N GLN A 363 23.61 -16.99 8.92
CA GLN A 363 22.79 -17.35 10.10
C GLN A 363 21.44 -17.96 9.73
N ARG A 364 20.94 -17.68 8.52
CA ARG A 364 19.70 -18.23 7.97
C ARG A 364 19.91 -19.48 7.13
N GLU A 365 21.14 -19.98 7.04
CA GLU A 365 21.51 -21.14 6.22
C GLU A 365 21.15 -20.99 4.73
N ILE A 366 21.16 -19.75 4.23
CA ILE A 366 20.87 -19.43 2.83
C ILE A 366 22.16 -19.60 2.02
N PRO A 367 22.17 -20.39 0.92
CA PRO A 367 23.35 -20.57 0.08
C PRO A 367 23.82 -19.24 -0.54
N ILE A 368 25.13 -19.01 -0.53
CA ILE A 368 25.76 -17.82 -1.11
C ILE A 368 26.53 -18.21 -2.37
N PHE A 369 26.28 -17.50 -3.47
CA PHE A 369 27.06 -17.62 -4.71
C PHE A 369 27.79 -16.30 -4.96
N ALA A 370 29.08 -16.38 -5.28
CA ALA A 370 29.96 -15.23 -5.46
C ALA A 370 30.92 -15.43 -6.63
N PHE A 371 31.54 -14.35 -7.11
CA PHE A 371 32.70 -14.46 -7.98
C PHE A 371 34.01 -14.30 -7.22
N GLU A 372 35.10 -14.84 -7.75
CA GLU A 372 36.46 -14.67 -7.22
C GLU A 372 36.83 -13.20 -6.98
N THR A 373 36.26 -12.30 -7.79
CA THR A 373 36.51 -10.85 -7.74
C THR A 373 35.59 -10.10 -6.77
N THR A 374 34.51 -10.74 -6.28
CA THR A 374 33.46 -10.08 -5.47
C THR A 374 33.18 -10.78 -4.14
N SER A 375 33.74 -11.96 -3.88
CA SER A 375 33.49 -12.69 -2.64
C SER A 375 33.98 -11.90 -1.42
N HIS A 376 33.05 -11.47 -0.57
CA HIS A 376 33.30 -10.83 0.72
C HIS A 376 33.34 -11.85 1.88
N ASP A 377 32.90 -13.09 1.64
CA ASP A 377 32.94 -14.15 2.64
C ASP A 377 34.37 -14.61 2.96
N LEU A 378 34.78 -14.43 4.21
CA LEU A 378 36.08 -14.88 4.74
C LEU A 378 36.02 -16.29 5.36
N SER A 379 34.82 -16.86 5.55
CA SER A 379 34.64 -18.16 6.19
C SER A 379 34.79 -19.35 5.23
N GLY A 380 34.68 -19.10 3.91
CA GLY A 380 34.75 -20.13 2.88
C GLY A 380 33.45 -20.93 2.70
N CYS A 381 32.33 -20.41 3.19
CA CYS A 381 31.00 -21.00 3.04
C CYS A 381 30.36 -20.68 1.68
N SER A 382 30.79 -19.60 1.01
CA SER A 382 30.30 -19.22 -0.31
C SER A 382 30.75 -20.18 -1.43
N HIS A 383 29.85 -20.43 -2.39
CA HIS A 383 30.17 -21.05 -3.66
C HIS A 383 30.80 -20.02 -4.60
N VAL A 384 32.12 -20.06 -4.76
CA VAL A 384 32.90 -19.07 -5.52
C VAL A 384 33.24 -19.58 -6.92
N TYR A 385 33.01 -18.76 -7.94
CA TYR A 385 33.28 -19.07 -9.35
C TYR A 385 34.15 -17.99 -9.99
N SER A 386 34.90 -18.33 -11.02
CA SER A 386 35.56 -17.32 -11.87
C SER A 386 34.50 -16.56 -12.71
N PRO A 387 34.64 -15.24 -12.96
CA PRO A 387 33.72 -14.50 -13.83
C PRO A 387 33.61 -15.03 -15.26
N ALA A 388 34.60 -15.79 -15.72
CA ALA A 388 34.58 -16.48 -17.02
C ALA A 388 33.75 -17.80 -16.99
N ALA A 389 33.44 -18.31 -15.80
CA ALA A 389 32.69 -19.54 -15.56
C ALA A 389 31.27 -19.28 -15.05
N VAL A 390 30.66 -18.15 -15.43
CA VAL A 390 29.29 -17.78 -15.00
C VAL A 390 28.25 -18.85 -15.33
N ASP A 391 28.40 -19.56 -16.44
CA ASP A 391 27.48 -20.64 -16.81
C ASP A 391 27.54 -21.82 -15.83
N GLN A 392 28.68 -22.06 -15.17
CA GLN A 392 28.79 -23.08 -14.11
C GLN A 392 28.07 -22.64 -12.83
N MET A 393 28.13 -21.34 -12.51
CA MET A 393 27.35 -20.77 -11.41
C MET A 393 25.85 -20.92 -11.68
N ILE A 394 25.41 -20.58 -12.90
CA ILE A 394 24.00 -20.71 -13.34
C ILE A 394 23.53 -22.17 -13.21
N GLU A 395 24.33 -23.13 -13.67
CA GLU A 395 23.98 -24.55 -13.57
C GLU A 395 23.87 -25.03 -12.12
N SER A 396 24.75 -24.54 -11.26
CA SER A 396 24.73 -24.86 -9.83
C SER A 396 23.50 -24.25 -9.13
N ILE A 397 23.11 -23.03 -9.52
CA ILE A 397 21.87 -22.40 -9.06
C ILE A 397 20.66 -23.21 -9.55
N ARG A 398 20.59 -23.58 -10.83
CA ARG A 398 19.50 -24.40 -11.37
C ARG A 398 19.36 -25.73 -10.60
N THR A 399 20.47 -26.40 -10.34
CA THR A 399 20.51 -27.64 -9.54
C THR A 399 19.97 -27.43 -8.12
N LEU A 400 20.36 -26.33 -7.46
CA LEU A 400 19.85 -25.96 -6.14
C LEU A 400 18.32 -25.78 -6.18
N LEU A 401 17.81 -25.03 -7.15
CA LEU A 401 16.38 -24.73 -7.27
C LEU A 401 15.55 -25.98 -7.61
N GLU A 402 16.07 -26.86 -8.46
CA GLU A 402 15.43 -28.16 -8.77
C GLU A 402 15.33 -29.06 -7.53
N SER A 403 16.37 -29.10 -6.70
CA SER A 403 16.36 -29.88 -5.46
C SER A 403 15.29 -29.38 -4.48
N LYS A 404 15.11 -28.06 -4.38
CA LYS A 404 14.06 -27.44 -3.54
C LYS A 404 12.66 -27.79 -4.05
N LYS A 405 12.45 -27.79 -5.37
CA LYS A 405 11.16 -28.17 -5.98
C LYS A 405 10.73 -29.60 -5.66
N GLN A 406 11.68 -30.52 -5.47
CA GLN A 406 11.38 -31.92 -5.11
C GLN A 406 11.13 -32.14 -3.61
N SER A 407 11.49 -31.15 -2.77
CA SER A 407 11.32 -31.20 -1.32
C SER A 407 10.02 -30.59 -0.80
N LEU A 408 9.27 -29.92 -1.68
CA LEU A 408 7.93 -29.35 -1.48
C LEU A 408 6.86 -30.30 -2.02
#